data_AF-A0A6A3NDN6-F1
#
_entry.id   AF-A0A6A3NDN6-F1
#
_cell.length_a   1.000
_cell.length_b   1.000
_cell.length_c   1.000
_cell.angle_alpha   90.00
_cell.angle_beta   90.00
_cell.angle_gamma   90.00
#
_symmetry.space_group_name_H-M   'P 1'
#
loop_
_entity.id
_entity.type
_entity.pdbx_description
1 polymer ?
#
loop_
_entity_poly.entity_id
_entity_poly.type
_entity_poly.pdbx_seq_one_letter_code
_entity_poly.pdbx_strand_id
1 'polypeptide(L)'
;MVLGGLIRDSKVTKETLSSWVKSGDTIETVGARLGLQQGLSLEKKAEHMNYEALAKFIRMKFEAENAGKQLPYAKFGTGLQNKEKTKNFLDGELIAGSSVENVGKYLGVWGLPLNQQRIHPNWRAFKRYSKMYAEYQKLMKPIRFSYIGSGYQTEEKTKDIMLNWAMAKSRVADVKQSLGLTGLSGQQLTEHVNYEALQLFKGYVNDVKRLEETVAAENKGMGRQPLKEGGGRKERKNVRTSTTFETRLAVIKHFEESGDMAATVERFFPALSVQAKRSKKRVVYGWIKDREKIESACDSVGTAKSHRLRKSGVGLTLSNDAEKCIVVWLRSMQKLGVPVTGTMLSEHALDVAKELGIDSALFTASVTWRKSFLKRHKLAM
;
A
#
# COMPACT_ATOMS: atom_id res chain seq x y z
N MET A 1 41.47 -48.20 14.16
CA MET A 1 41.40 -47.29 13.00
C MET A 1 40.44 -46.16 13.35
N VAL A 2 40.97 -45.02 13.81
CA VAL A 2 40.15 -43.82 14.05
C VAL A 2 39.73 -43.32 12.68
N LEU A 3 38.44 -43.18 12.41
CA LEU A 3 37.95 -42.53 11.18
C LEU A 3 38.18 -41.02 11.32
N GLY A 4 39.46 -40.65 11.40
CA GLY A 4 39.94 -39.28 11.41
C GLY A 4 39.82 -38.73 10.01
N GLY A 5 38.61 -38.31 9.65
CA GLY A 5 38.36 -37.57 8.42
C GLY A 5 37.12 -38.03 7.68
N LEU A 6 36.20 -37.08 7.52
CA LEU A 6 35.31 -37.00 6.35
C LEU A 6 34.18 -38.01 6.24
N ILE A 7 33.26 -37.94 7.19
CA ILE A 7 31.85 -38.13 6.86
C ILE A 7 31.36 -36.85 6.13
N ARG A 8 31.80 -36.65 4.87
CA ARG A 8 31.37 -35.50 4.03
C ARG A 8 30.19 -35.85 3.12
N ASP A 9 30.03 -37.13 2.79
CA ASP A 9 28.89 -37.60 2.00
C ASP A 9 27.77 -38.11 2.92
N SER A 10 26.61 -37.43 2.85
CA SER A 10 25.43 -37.72 3.71
C SER A 10 24.85 -39.13 3.51
N LYS A 11 24.99 -39.70 2.32
CA LYS A 11 24.53 -41.05 1.98
C LYS A 11 25.47 -42.09 2.58
N VAL A 12 26.77 -41.95 2.35
CA VAL A 12 27.81 -42.82 2.95
C VAL A 12 27.71 -42.76 4.48
N THR A 13 27.53 -41.56 5.05
CA THR A 13 27.27 -41.38 6.49
C THR A 13 26.14 -42.29 6.97
N LYS A 14 25.00 -42.24 6.28
CA LYS A 14 23.79 -42.95 6.71
C LYS A 14 24.00 -44.46 6.61
N GLU A 15 24.68 -44.93 5.57
CA GLU A 15 24.98 -46.35 5.37
C GLU A 15 25.93 -46.87 6.45
N THR A 16 27.02 -46.14 6.75
CA THR A 16 27.96 -46.49 7.82
C THR A 16 27.30 -46.49 9.20
N LEU A 17 26.48 -45.49 9.52
CA LEU A 17 25.76 -45.47 10.79
C LEU A 17 24.73 -46.62 10.86
N SER A 18 24.11 -46.99 9.74
CA SER A 18 23.16 -48.10 9.68
C SER A 18 23.83 -49.43 9.95
N SER A 19 25.06 -49.64 9.45
CA SER A 19 25.80 -50.86 9.74
C SER A 19 26.17 -50.95 11.22
N TRP A 20 26.56 -49.84 11.85
CA TRP A 20 26.85 -49.79 13.29
C TRP A 20 25.63 -50.06 14.18
N VAL A 21 24.45 -49.64 13.74
CA VAL A 21 23.21 -49.97 14.44
C VAL A 21 22.92 -51.47 14.34
N LYS A 22 23.08 -52.06 13.15
CA LYS A 22 22.87 -53.50 12.92
C LYS A 22 23.86 -54.38 13.68
N SER A 23 25.11 -53.93 13.86
CA SER A 23 26.13 -54.63 14.66
C SER A 23 25.94 -54.47 16.17
N GLY A 24 24.95 -53.67 16.61
CA GLY A 24 24.67 -53.48 18.03
C GLY A 24 25.66 -52.57 18.77
N ASP A 25 26.45 -51.76 18.05
CA ASP A 25 27.45 -50.87 18.66
C ASP A 25 26.82 -49.93 19.72
N THR A 26 27.57 -49.59 20.76
CA THR A 26 27.11 -48.66 21.81
C THR A 26 27.40 -47.20 21.43
N ILE A 27 26.79 -46.27 22.16
CA ILE A 27 27.00 -44.83 21.95
C ILE A 27 28.47 -44.47 22.21
N GLU A 28 29.09 -45.12 23.19
CA GLU A 28 30.48 -44.92 23.59
C GLU A 28 31.45 -45.40 22.51
N THR A 29 31.22 -46.61 21.96
CA THR A 29 32.10 -47.16 20.92
C THR A 29 31.99 -46.37 19.61
N VAL A 30 30.79 -45.95 19.24
CA VAL A 30 30.59 -45.07 18.06
C VAL A 30 31.15 -43.68 18.28
N GLY A 31 30.98 -43.11 19.48
CA GLY A 31 31.60 -41.84 19.85
C GLY A 31 33.12 -41.88 19.69
N ALA A 32 33.76 -42.93 20.21
CA ALA A 32 35.21 -43.13 20.06
C ALA A 32 35.63 -43.26 18.58
N ARG A 33 34.89 -44.02 17.76
CA ARG A 33 35.16 -44.16 16.31
C ARG A 33 35.05 -42.83 15.55
N LEU A 34 34.15 -41.95 15.98
CA LEU A 34 33.93 -40.62 15.41
C LEU A 34 34.94 -39.57 15.91
N GLY A 35 35.91 -39.96 16.76
CA GLY A 35 36.89 -39.04 17.33
C GLY A 35 36.41 -38.29 18.57
N LEU A 36 35.23 -38.63 19.10
CA LEU A 36 34.64 -38.02 20.31
C LEU A 36 35.12 -38.77 21.56
N GLN A 37 36.44 -38.79 21.78
CA GLN A 37 37.08 -39.55 22.87
C GLN A 37 36.59 -39.14 24.28
N GLN A 38 36.77 -40.03 25.26
CA GLN A 38 36.57 -39.70 26.68
C GLN A 38 37.52 -38.57 27.10
N GLY A 39 36.99 -37.57 27.82
CA GLY A 39 37.74 -36.38 28.27
C GLY A 39 37.40 -35.07 27.55
N LEU A 40 36.78 -35.11 26.36
CA LEU A 40 36.25 -33.89 25.74
C LEU A 40 35.07 -33.35 26.56
N SER A 41 35.15 -32.08 26.97
CA SER A 41 34.03 -31.35 27.59
C SER A 41 32.78 -31.38 26.70
N LEU A 42 31.58 -31.32 27.30
CA LEU A 42 30.31 -31.34 26.57
C LEU A 42 30.22 -30.27 25.46
N GLU A 43 30.88 -29.12 25.66
CA GLU A 43 30.98 -28.02 24.68
C GLU A 43 31.86 -28.43 23.49
N LYS A 44 33.12 -28.80 23.74
CA LYS A 44 34.04 -29.31 22.70
C LYS A 44 33.50 -30.50 21.91
N LYS A 45 32.71 -31.40 22.53
CA LYS A 45 32.05 -32.50 21.81
C LYS A 45 31.02 -32.00 20.80
N ALA A 46 30.25 -30.96 21.13
CA ALA A 46 29.18 -30.45 20.29
C ALA A 46 29.65 -29.58 19.12
N GLU A 47 30.84 -29.00 19.24
CA GLU A 47 31.55 -28.25 18.19
C GLU A 47 32.33 -29.17 17.24
N HIS A 48 32.54 -30.43 17.61
CA HIS A 48 33.26 -31.39 16.80
C HIS A 48 32.51 -31.70 15.49
N MET A 49 33.24 -31.70 14.37
CA MET A 49 32.66 -31.90 13.02
C MET A 49 31.83 -33.19 12.87
N ASN A 50 32.16 -34.23 13.63
CA ASN A 50 31.47 -35.52 13.59
C ASN A 50 30.34 -35.67 14.63
N TYR A 51 30.03 -34.64 15.42
CA TYR A 51 28.99 -34.72 16.45
C TYR A 51 27.60 -35.00 15.86
N GLU A 52 27.29 -34.43 14.69
CA GLU A 52 26.03 -34.70 14.00
C GLU A 52 25.88 -36.16 13.59
N ALA A 53 26.99 -36.83 13.26
CA ALA A 53 26.99 -38.25 12.96
C ALA A 53 26.68 -39.08 14.22
N LEU A 54 27.20 -38.71 15.40
CA LEU A 54 26.88 -39.38 16.66
C LEU A 54 25.40 -39.18 17.03
N ALA A 55 24.88 -37.96 16.93
CA ALA A 55 23.46 -37.68 17.19
C ALA A 55 22.53 -38.46 16.24
N LYS A 56 22.93 -38.59 14.97
CA LYS A 56 22.22 -39.40 13.96
C LYS A 56 22.28 -40.89 14.30
N PHE A 57 23.42 -41.40 14.78
CA PHE A 57 23.57 -42.79 15.23
C PHE A 57 22.66 -43.12 16.41
N ILE A 58 22.70 -42.31 17.49
CA ILE A 58 21.87 -42.49 18.69
C ILE A 58 20.40 -42.62 18.29
N ARG A 59 19.96 -41.77 17.36
CA ARG A 59 18.59 -41.82 16.84
C ARG A 59 18.32 -43.08 16.02
N MET A 60 19.20 -43.46 15.10
CA MET A 60 18.98 -44.66 14.28
C MET A 60 18.94 -45.92 15.15
N LYS A 61 19.75 -45.98 16.21
CA LYS A 61 19.70 -47.04 17.22
C LYS A 61 18.35 -47.07 17.94
N PHE A 62 17.89 -45.92 18.44
CA PHE A 62 16.57 -45.79 19.05
C PHE A 62 15.42 -46.16 18.10
N GLU A 63 15.48 -45.75 16.84
CA GLU A 63 14.46 -46.09 15.82
C GLU A 63 14.43 -47.59 15.52
N ALA A 64 15.58 -48.26 15.48
CA ALA A 64 15.68 -49.70 15.29
C ALA A 64 15.15 -50.48 16.51
N GLU A 65 15.47 -50.04 17.74
CA GLU A 65 14.96 -50.64 18.99
C GLU A 65 13.43 -50.48 19.15
N ASN A 66 12.84 -49.51 18.46
CA ASN A 66 11.41 -49.23 18.49
C ASN A 66 10.72 -49.51 17.13
N ALA A 67 11.35 -50.32 16.28
CA ALA A 67 10.78 -50.71 14.98
C ALA A 67 9.41 -51.38 15.14
N GLY A 68 8.44 -50.98 14.31
CA GLY A 68 7.05 -51.46 14.39
C GLY A 68 6.17 -50.71 15.39
N LYS A 69 6.72 -49.79 16.20
CA LYS A 69 5.95 -48.90 17.07
C LYS A 69 5.82 -47.51 16.44
N GLN A 70 4.76 -46.77 16.76
CA GLN A 70 4.67 -45.36 16.37
C GLN A 70 5.78 -44.57 17.09
N LEU A 71 6.81 -44.17 16.34
CA LEU A 71 7.97 -43.48 16.90
C LEU A 71 7.58 -42.13 17.50
N PRO A 72 7.98 -41.83 18.74
CA PRO A 72 7.72 -40.54 19.33
C PRO A 72 8.58 -39.45 18.67
N TYR A 73 7.97 -38.32 18.36
CA TYR A 73 8.57 -37.16 17.70
C TYR A 73 8.98 -36.07 18.69
N ALA A 74 8.26 -35.94 19.80
CA ALA A 74 8.55 -35.04 20.91
C ALA A 74 7.87 -35.56 22.20
N LYS A 75 8.31 -35.10 23.36
CA LYS A 75 7.75 -35.37 24.69
C LYS A 75 7.16 -34.09 25.29
N PHE A 76 5.85 -33.98 25.41
CA PHE A 76 5.17 -32.85 26.05
C PHE A 76 3.76 -33.24 26.51
N GLY A 77 3.19 -32.46 27.44
CA GLY A 77 1.89 -32.78 28.04
C GLY A 77 1.89 -34.14 28.73
N THR A 78 0.98 -35.03 28.31
CA THR A 78 0.80 -36.38 28.88
C THR A 78 1.88 -37.40 28.52
N GLY A 79 2.92 -37.02 27.76
CA GLY A 79 4.07 -37.87 27.50
C GLY A 79 4.62 -37.79 26.08
N LEU A 80 5.03 -38.94 25.55
CA LEU A 80 5.60 -39.08 24.21
C LEU A 80 4.51 -38.88 23.14
N GLN A 81 4.75 -37.97 22.20
CA GLN A 81 3.83 -37.57 21.14
C GLN A 81 4.37 -38.00 19.79
N ASN A 82 3.50 -38.48 18.91
CA ASN A 82 3.86 -38.81 17.53
C ASN A 82 4.02 -37.54 16.66
N LYS A 83 4.47 -37.73 15.41
CA LYS A 83 4.73 -36.63 14.47
C LYS A 83 3.49 -35.79 14.15
N GLU A 84 2.34 -36.43 14.02
CA GLU A 84 1.08 -35.77 13.65
C GLU A 84 0.54 -34.91 14.79
N LYS A 85 0.44 -35.48 16.00
CA LYS A 85 0.06 -34.73 17.21
C LYS A 85 1.02 -33.57 17.48
N THR A 86 2.32 -33.78 17.27
CA THR A 86 3.29 -32.69 17.40
C THR A 86 3.06 -31.61 16.35
N LYS A 87 2.78 -31.98 15.09
CA LYS A 87 2.49 -31.01 14.04
C LYS A 87 1.25 -30.17 14.39
N ASN A 88 0.15 -30.81 14.77
CA ASN A 88 -1.10 -30.11 15.09
C ASN A 88 -0.93 -29.14 16.28
N PHE A 89 -0.17 -29.56 17.31
CA PHE A 89 0.19 -28.67 18.42
C PHE A 89 0.97 -27.44 17.92
N LEU A 90 2.05 -27.64 17.14
CA LEU A 90 2.87 -26.55 16.63
C LEU A 90 2.09 -25.61 15.68
N ASP A 91 1.19 -26.15 14.85
CA ASP A 91 0.32 -25.37 13.98
C ASP A 91 -0.66 -24.52 14.82
N GLY A 92 -1.22 -25.08 15.89
CA GLY A 92 -2.07 -24.35 16.84
C GLY A 92 -1.33 -23.20 17.55
N GLU A 93 -0.12 -23.45 18.05
CA GLU A 93 0.72 -22.41 18.66
C GLU A 93 1.11 -21.30 17.67
N LEU A 94 1.28 -21.64 16.39
CA LEU A 94 1.57 -20.66 15.34
C LEU A 94 0.36 -19.76 15.07
N ILE A 95 -0.85 -20.34 15.02
CA ILE A 95 -2.11 -19.61 14.86
C ILE A 95 -2.40 -18.71 16.06
N ALA A 96 -2.12 -19.20 17.27
CA ALA A 96 -2.24 -18.42 18.51
C ALA A 96 -1.22 -17.28 18.60
N GLY A 97 -0.20 -17.25 17.74
CA GLY A 97 0.84 -16.22 17.73
C GLY A 97 1.86 -16.35 18.85
N SER A 98 1.98 -17.53 19.47
CA SER A 98 2.97 -17.80 20.53
C SER A 98 4.39 -17.51 20.04
N SER A 99 5.24 -16.91 20.87
CA SER A 99 6.63 -16.64 20.46
C SER A 99 7.45 -17.94 20.41
N VAL A 100 8.55 -17.93 19.64
CA VAL A 100 9.53 -19.03 19.63
C VAL A 100 10.05 -19.33 21.04
N GLU A 101 10.22 -18.29 21.85
CA GLU A 101 10.60 -18.41 23.25
C GLU A 101 9.54 -19.17 24.06
N ASN A 102 8.27 -18.78 23.97
CA ASN A 102 7.20 -19.42 24.75
C ASN A 102 7.05 -20.90 24.40
N VAL A 103 7.03 -21.23 23.11
CA VAL A 103 6.96 -22.63 22.67
C VAL A 103 8.22 -23.39 23.05
N GLY A 104 9.40 -22.76 22.97
CA GLY A 104 10.65 -23.34 23.41
C GLY A 104 10.70 -23.64 24.91
N LYS A 105 10.17 -22.74 25.75
CA LYS A 105 10.02 -22.93 27.20
C LYS A 105 9.07 -24.09 27.50
N TYR A 106 7.91 -24.12 26.83
CA TYR A 106 6.95 -25.22 26.97
C TYR A 106 7.56 -26.58 26.58
N LEU A 107 8.34 -26.61 25.51
CA LEU A 107 9.05 -27.81 25.07
C LEU A 107 10.28 -28.14 25.94
N GLY A 108 10.63 -27.33 26.94
CA GLY A 108 11.80 -27.54 27.79
C GLY A 108 13.15 -27.40 27.07
N VAL A 109 13.16 -26.80 25.86
CA VAL A 109 14.37 -26.62 25.06
C VAL A 109 14.99 -25.24 25.32
N TRP A 110 14.17 -24.23 25.52
CA TRP A 110 14.64 -22.85 25.68
C TRP A 110 15.42 -22.66 26.98
N GLY A 111 16.50 -21.88 26.93
CA GLY A 111 17.37 -21.60 28.08
C GLY A 111 18.47 -22.65 28.33
N LEU A 112 18.42 -23.81 27.66
CA LEU A 112 19.53 -24.78 27.70
C LEU A 112 20.70 -24.31 26.82
N PRO A 113 21.95 -24.64 27.16
CA PRO A 113 23.10 -24.49 26.26
C PRO A 113 22.86 -25.17 24.90
N LEU A 114 23.37 -24.61 23.79
CA LEU A 114 23.06 -25.07 22.42
C LEU A 114 23.36 -26.57 22.19
N ASN A 115 24.44 -27.07 22.79
CA ASN A 115 24.79 -28.48 22.76
C ASN A 115 23.75 -29.38 23.45
N GLN A 116 23.20 -28.93 24.58
CA GLN A 116 22.12 -29.61 25.31
C GLN A 116 20.78 -29.50 24.57
N GLN A 117 20.49 -28.34 23.95
CA GLN A 117 19.32 -28.18 23.09
C GLN A 117 19.34 -29.19 21.96
N ARG A 118 20.48 -29.40 21.28
CA ARG A 118 20.60 -30.28 20.11
C ARG A 118 20.32 -31.75 20.40
N ILE A 119 20.54 -32.21 21.64
CA ILE A 119 20.25 -33.58 22.08
C ILE A 119 18.92 -33.70 22.83
N HIS A 120 18.25 -32.59 23.09
CA HIS A 120 16.97 -32.60 23.79
C HIS A 120 15.92 -33.39 22.98
N PRO A 121 15.09 -34.24 23.60
CA PRO A 121 14.04 -35.00 22.90
C PRO A 121 13.11 -34.13 22.04
N ASN A 122 12.91 -32.87 22.43
CA ASN A 122 12.04 -31.91 21.75
C ASN A 122 12.77 -30.99 20.76
N TRP A 123 14.09 -31.14 20.57
CA TRP A 123 14.89 -30.28 19.68
C TRP A 123 14.29 -30.15 18.28
N ARG A 124 13.82 -31.26 17.72
CA ARG A 124 13.27 -31.30 16.36
C ARG A 124 11.95 -30.55 16.26
N ALA A 125 11.09 -30.67 17.28
CA ALA A 125 9.84 -29.93 17.35
C ALA A 125 10.11 -28.43 17.51
N PHE A 126 11.03 -28.07 18.41
CA PHE A 126 11.46 -26.69 18.60
C PHE A 126 12.05 -26.09 17.31
N LYS A 127 13.04 -26.73 16.70
CA LYS A 127 13.66 -26.28 15.43
C LYS A 127 12.63 -26.16 14.30
N ARG A 128 11.66 -27.08 14.23
CA ARG A 128 10.55 -27.01 13.26
C ARG A 128 9.70 -25.76 13.51
N TYR A 129 9.31 -25.52 14.76
CA TYR A 129 8.53 -24.34 15.14
C TYR A 129 9.28 -23.05 14.84
N SER A 130 10.55 -22.93 15.24
CA SER A 130 11.37 -21.74 14.95
C SER A 130 11.41 -21.42 13.46
N LYS A 131 11.53 -22.46 12.60
CA LYS A 131 11.50 -22.29 11.14
C LYS A 131 10.13 -21.83 10.65
N MET A 132 9.07 -22.52 11.06
CA MET A 132 7.69 -22.17 10.68
C MET A 132 7.31 -20.76 11.13
N TYR A 133 7.68 -20.39 12.34
CA TYR A 133 7.46 -19.05 12.89
C TYR A 133 8.19 -17.99 12.07
N ALA A 134 9.46 -18.22 11.72
CA ALA A 134 10.21 -17.28 10.87
C ALA A 134 9.56 -17.11 9.47
N GLU A 135 9.08 -18.20 8.85
CA GLU A 135 8.35 -18.15 7.59
C GLU A 135 7.00 -17.42 7.74
N TYR A 136 6.28 -17.68 8.83
CA TYR A 136 5.02 -17.00 9.15
C TYR A 136 5.22 -15.50 9.37
N GLN A 137 6.25 -15.09 10.11
CA GLN A 137 6.58 -13.67 10.29
C GLN A 137 6.88 -12.99 8.95
N LYS A 138 7.61 -13.65 8.04
CA LYS A 138 7.85 -13.12 6.68
C LYS A 138 6.55 -12.95 5.89
N LEU A 139 5.64 -13.93 5.96
CA LEU A 139 4.34 -13.87 5.29
C LEU A 139 3.41 -12.82 5.89
N MET A 140 3.46 -12.64 7.21
CA MET A 140 2.61 -11.68 7.92
C MET A 140 3.17 -10.26 7.88
N LYS A 141 4.47 -10.06 7.65
CA LYS A 141 5.11 -8.73 7.64
C LYS A 141 4.44 -7.73 6.68
N PRO A 142 4.06 -8.08 5.44
CA PRO A 142 3.31 -7.16 4.57
C PRO A 142 1.89 -6.84 5.08
N ILE A 143 1.28 -7.73 5.85
CA ILE A 143 -0.09 -7.61 6.37
C ILE A 143 -0.10 -6.83 7.69
N ARG A 144 0.91 -7.04 8.54
CA ARG A 144 1.11 -6.43 9.85
C ARG A 144 2.40 -5.60 9.84
N PHE A 145 2.48 -4.68 8.90
CA PHE A 145 3.70 -3.92 8.62
C PHE A 145 3.97 -2.84 9.67
N SER A 146 2.93 -2.16 10.13
CA SER A 146 3.01 -1.19 11.21
C SER A 146 1.79 -1.30 12.12
N TYR A 147 1.89 -0.83 13.36
CA TYR A 147 0.80 -0.72 14.31
C TYR A 147 0.50 0.76 14.56
N ILE A 148 -0.57 1.28 13.98
CA ILE A 148 -0.92 2.71 14.04
C ILE A 148 -2.33 2.85 14.62
N GLY A 149 -2.46 3.71 15.63
CA GLY A 149 -3.72 3.86 16.37
C GLY A 149 -4.04 2.59 17.16
N SER A 150 -5.16 1.94 16.85
CA SER A 150 -5.66 0.76 17.56
C SER A 150 -5.40 -0.57 16.83
N GLY A 151 -4.65 -0.58 15.72
CA GLY A 151 -4.48 -1.81 14.94
C GLY A 151 -3.32 -1.83 13.95
N TYR A 152 -3.04 -3.05 13.48
CA TYR A 152 -2.06 -3.30 12.43
C TYR A 152 -2.53 -2.77 11.08
N GLN A 153 -1.60 -2.20 10.32
CA GLN A 153 -1.79 -1.74 8.95
C GLN A 153 -0.93 -2.56 7.99
N THR A 154 -1.41 -2.71 6.76
CA THR A 154 -0.64 -3.31 5.67
C THR A 154 0.52 -2.40 5.25
N GLU A 155 1.49 -2.95 4.55
CA GLU A 155 2.62 -2.18 4.01
C GLU A 155 2.16 -1.07 3.07
N GLU A 156 1.22 -1.37 2.15
CA GLU A 156 0.64 -0.42 1.20
C GLU A 156 -0.02 0.76 1.93
N LYS A 157 -0.91 0.47 2.87
CA LYS A 157 -1.58 1.51 3.65
C LYS A 157 -0.60 2.30 4.52
N THR A 158 0.44 1.67 5.04
CA THR A 158 1.49 2.35 5.79
C THR A 158 2.25 3.32 4.89
N LYS A 159 2.64 2.90 3.68
CA LYS A 159 3.32 3.76 2.70
C LYS A 159 2.47 4.99 2.37
N ASP A 160 1.17 4.82 2.15
CA ASP A 160 0.26 5.94 1.88
C ASP A 160 0.19 6.91 3.05
N ILE A 161 0.06 6.42 4.28
CA ILE A 161 0.05 7.27 5.48
C ILE A 161 1.37 8.05 5.60
N MET A 162 2.52 7.36 5.47
CA MET A 162 3.83 7.99 5.59
C MET A 162 4.07 9.02 4.48
N LEU A 163 3.65 8.73 3.25
CA LEU A 163 3.75 9.66 2.12
C LEU A 163 2.87 10.89 2.36
N ASN A 164 1.63 10.71 2.81
CA ASN A 164 0.72 11.81 3.13
C ASN A 164 1.29 12.72 4.23
N TRP A 165 1.86 12.15 5.30
CA TRP A 165 2.54 12.93 6.33
C TRP A 165 3.78 13.67 5.79
N ALA A 166 4.55 13.06 4.88
CA ALA A 166 5.71 13.70 4.27
C ALA A 166 5.28 14.89 3.38
N MET A 167 4.26 14.71 2.55
CA MET A 167 3.69 15.79 1.72
C MET A 167 3.09 16.92 2.57
N ALA A 168 2.47 16.58 3.70
CA ALA A 168 1.96 17.56 4.67
C ALA A 168 3.08 18.28 5.46
N LYS A 169 4.35 17.91 5.25
CA LYS A 169 5.52 18.43 5.97
C LYS A 169 5.38 18.28 7.49
N SER A 170 4.74 17.18 7.92
CA SER A 170 4.61 16.82 9.33
C SER A 170 5.98 16.78 10.01
N ARG A 171 6.06 17.21 11.27
CA ARG A 171 7.35 17.17 11.99
C ARG A 171 7.70 15.75 12.35
N VAL A 172 8.98 15.41 12.27
CA VAL A 172 9.50 14.08 12.66
C VAL A 172 9.11 13.73 14.09
N ALA A 173 9.05 14.71 15.00
CA ALA A 173 8.62 14.50 16.38
C ALA A 173 7.16 14.05 16.49
N ASP A 174 6.24 14.71 15.77
CA ASP A 174 4.81 14.39 15.78
C ASP A 174 4.53 13.01 15.15
N VAL A 175 5.29 12.68 14.09
CA VAL A 175 5.24 11.36 13.45
C VAL A 175 5.75 10.27 14.41
N LYS A 176 6.87 10.51 15.11
CA LYS A 176 7.37 9.59 16.14
C LYS A 176 6.34 9.36 17.25
N GLN A 177 5.66 10.41 17.69
CA GLN A 177 4.61 10.31 18.69
C GLN A 177 3.44 9.46 18.19
N SER A 178 2.99 9.71 16.96
CA SER A 178 1.88 8.96 16.33
C SER A 178 2.21 7.48 16.10
N LEU A 179 3.50 7.17 15.89
CA LEU A 179 4.01 5.82 15.77
C LEU A 179 4.39 5.17 17.13
N GLY A 180 4.18 5.84 18.25
CA GLY A 180 4.54 5.32 19.58
C GLY A 180 6.05 5.15 19.79
N LEU A 181 6.87 5.90 19.06
CA LEU A 181 8.34 5.82 19.08
C LEU A 181 8.98 6.87 20.00
N THR A 182 8.19 7.64 20.74
CA THR A 182 8.70 8.68 21.65
C THR A 182 9.56 8.06 22.76
N GLY A 183 10.75 8.61 22.98
CA GLY A 183 11.67 8.14 24.02
C GLY A 183 12.49 6.89 23.67
N LEU A 184 12.20 6.21 22.55
CA LEU A 184 12.98 5.04 22.11
C LEU A 184 14.27 5.46 21.42
N SER A 185 15.37 4.74 21.70
CA SER A 185 16.68 4.96 21.07
C SER A 185 17.46 3.66 20.90
N GLY A 186 18.52 3.69 20.08
CA GLY A 186 19.38 2.53 19.83
C GLY A 186 18.61 1.28 19.39
N GLN A 187 18.91 0.16 20.02
CA GLN A 187 18.29 -1.14 19.73
C GLN A 187 16.78 -1.14 19.95
N GLN A 188 16.29 -0.47 21.00
CA GLN A 188 14.86 -0.37 21.30
C GLN A 188 14.07 0.30 20.18
N LEU A 189 14.68 1.29 19.51
CA LEU A 189 14.06 1.96 18.37
C LEU A 189 14.08 1.06 17.13
N THR A 190 15.21 0.38 16.85
CA THR A 190 15.35 -0.42 15.61
C THR A 190 14.54 -1.70 15.62
N GLU A 191 14.27 -2.28 16.79
CA GLU A 191 13.48 -3.50 16.94
C GLU A 191 11.97 -3.23 17.04
N HIS A 192 11.56 -1.97 17.17
CA HIS A 192 10.16 -1.62 17.28
C HIS A 192 9.41 -1.85 15.95
N VAL A 193 8.18 -2.37 16.04
CA VAL A 193 7.33 -2.68 14.87
C VAL A 193 7.15 -1.50 13.90
N ASN A 194 7.10 -0.27 14.43
CA ASN A 194 6.93 0.95 13.63
C ASN A 194 8.24 1.59 13.13
N TYR A 195 9.38 0.97 13.38
CA TYR A 195 10.67 1.52 12.94
C TYR A 195 10.76 1.67 11.43
N GLU A 196 10.35 0.65 10.68
CA GLU A 196 10.36 0.67 9.22
C GLU A 196 9.43 1.76 8.66
N ALA A 197 8.26 1.97 9.28
CA ALA A 197 7.36 3.06 8.92
C ALA A 197 8.02 4.44 9.11
N LEU A 198 8.76 4.64 10.21
CA LEU A 198 9.51 5.88 10.42
C LEU A 198 10.61 6.09 9.35
N GLN A 199 11.26 5.00 8.89
CA GLN A 199 12.24 5.10 7.81
C GLN A 199 11.58 5.45 6.47
N LEU A 200 10.43 4.86 6.14
CA LEU A 200 9.64 5.22 4.96
C LEU A 200 9.30 6.71 4.96
N PHE A 201 8.79 7.23 6.09
CA PHE A 201 8.48 8.65 6.22
C PHE A 201 9.69 9.55 5.95
N LYS A 202 10.85 9.24 6.55
CA LYS A 202 12.09 10.01 6.31
C LYS A 202 12.53 9.95 4.84
N GLY A 203 12.40 8.78 4.20
CA GLY A 203 12.65 8.61 2.78
C GLY A 203 11.76 9.54 1.95
N TYR A 204 10.45 9.48 2.18
CA TYR A 204 9.49 10.33 1.47
C TYR A 204 9.69 11.82 1.72
N VAL A 205 10.11 12.25 2.91
CA VAL A 205 10.47 13.64 3.16
C VAL A 205 11.62 14.08 2.24
N ASN A 206 12.63 13.24 2.04
CA ASN A 206 13.74 13.53 1.13
C ASN A 206 13.27 13.53 -0.34
N ASP A 207 12.41 12.61 -0.72
CA ASP A 207 11.88 12.51 -2.09
C ASP A 207 11.00 13.71 -2.43
N VAL A 208 10.11 14.11 -1.53
CA VAL A 208 9.28 15.31 -1.66
C VAL A 208 10.15 16.55 -1.78
N LYS A 209 11.18 16.68 -0.93
CA LYS A 209 12.14 17.79 -1.01
C LYS A 209 12.85 17.84 -2.37
N ARG A 210 13.32 16.69 -2.87
CA ARG A 210 13.97 16.60 -4.18
C ARG A 210 13.01 17.02 -5.30
N LEU A 211 11.76 16.57 -5.25
CA LEU A 211 10.73 16.95 -6.22
C LEU A 211 10.43 18.45 -6.18
N GLU A 212 10.30 19.04 -5.00
CA GLU A 212 10.12 20.49 -4.83
C GLU A 212 11.30 21.28 -5.41
N GLU A 213 12.52 20.84 -5.17
CA GLU A 213 13.74 21.44 -5.73
C GLU A 213 13.77 21.34 -7.26
N THR A 214 13.40 20.19 -7.83
CA THR A 214 13.31 20.03 -9.29
C THR A 214 12.24 20.93 -9.91
N VAL A 215 11.04 20.99 -9.32
CA VAL A 215 9.95 21.85 -9.78
C VAL A 215 10.31 23.33 -9.62
N ALA A 216 11.03 23.69 -8.55
CA ALA A 216 11.54 25.05 -8.36
C ALA A 216 12.62 25.42 -9.39
N ALA A 217 13.49 24.48 -9.77
CA ALA A 217 14.51 24.66 -10.80
C ALA A 217 13.87 24.82 -12.20
N GLU A 218 12.88 23.98 -12.54
CA GLU A 218 12.10 24.11 -13.77
C GLU A 218 11.36 25.46 -13.84
N ASN A 219 10.71 25.86 -12.74
CA ASN A 219 10.01 27.15 -12.68
C ASN A 219 10.98 28.35 -12.73
N LYS A 220 12.21 28.24 -12.22
CA LYS A 220 13.26 29.27 -12.38
C LYS A 220 13.68 29.44 -13.84
N GLY A 221 13.56 28.42 -14.68
CA GLY A 221 13.79 28.51 -16.14
C GLY A 221 12.62 29.09 -16.94
N MET A 222 11.41 29.13 -16.36
CA MET A 222 10.16 29.55 -17.03
C MET A 222 9.58 30.89 -16.54
N GLY A 223 10.26 31.60 -15.64
CA GLY A 223 9.86 32.95 -15.23
C GLY A 223 10.01 33.96 -16.36
N ARG A 224 8.97 34.77 -16.61
CA ARG A 224 9.11 35.99 -17.43
C ARG A 224 10.15 36.89 -16.77
N GLN A 225 11.17 37.31 -17.54
CA GLN A 225 12.12 38.30 -17.08
C GLN A 225 11.39 39.58 -16.60
N PRO A 226 11.87 40.24 -15.53
CA PRO A 226 11.35 41.54 -15.14
C PRO A 226 11.45 42.48 -16.34
N LEU A 227 10.36 43.18 -16.66
CA LEU A 227 10.47 44.25 -17.66
C LEU A 227 11.38 45.35 -17.09
N LYS A 228 12.33 45.81 -17.93
CA LYS A 228 13.19 46.97 -17.67
C LYS A 228 12.35 48.19 -17.21
N GLU A 229 12.96 49.09 -16.43
CA GLU A 229 12.32 50.34 -15.98
C GLU A 229 11.58 51.03 -17.13
N GLY A 230 10.26 51.20 -16.96
CA GLY A 230 9.32 51.70 -17.99
C GLY A 230 8.30 50.67 -18.51
N GLY A 231 8.46 49.38 -18.22
CA GLY A 231 7.57 48.32 -18.71
C GLY A 231 6.33 48.04 -17.84
N GLY A 232 5.45 49.03 -17.65
CA GLY A 232 4.17 48.84 -16.95
C GLY A 232 3.22 47.86 -17.65
N ARG A 233 2.14 47.47 -16.95
CA ARG A 233 1.05 46.62 -17.48
C ARG A 233 0.51 47.20 -18.78
N LYS A 234 0.84 46.55 -19.91
CA LYS A 234 0.26 46.91 -21.22
C LYS A 234 -1.27 46.90 -21.11
N GLU A 235 -1.87 47.95 -21.63
CA GLU A 235 -3.33 48.14 -21.64
C GLU A 235 -4.01 46.93 -22.30
N ARG A 236 -5.12 46.46 -21.70
CA ARG A 236 -5.81 45.25 -22.15
C ARG A 236 -6.47 45.51 -23.51
N LYS A 237 -5.86 45.05 -24.61
CA LYS A 237 -6.43 45.09 -25.97
C LYS A 237 -7.54 44.03 -26.24
N ASN A 238 -8.03 43.34 -25.22
CA ASN A 238 -8.98 42.24 -25.41
C ASN A 238 -10.43 42.74 -25.50
N VAL A 239 -10.82 43.22 -26.67
CA VAL A 239 -12.22 43.56 -27.02
C VAL A 239 -12.85 42.41 -27.82
N ARG A 240 -12.82 41.18 -27.29
CA ARG A 240 -13.54 40.05 -27.90
C ARG A 240 -14.89 39.88 -27.22
N THR A 241 -15.94 40.45 -27.81
CA THR A 241 -17.33 40.20 -27.41
C THR A 241 -17.65 38.72 -27.67
N SER A 242 -18.01 37.99 -26.61
CA SER A 242 -18.36 36.58 -26.71
C SER A 242 -19.84 36.42 -27.06
N THR A 243 -20.19 35.45 -27.90
CA THR A 243 -21.57 35.19 -28.36
C THR A 243 -22.08 33.89 -27.75
N THR A 244 -23.29 33.87 -27.18
CA THR A 244 -23.92 32.66 -26.60
C THR A 244 -24.36 31.69 -27.68
N PHE A 245 -24.64 30.43 -27.32
CA PHE A 245 -25.17 29.45 -28.30
C PHE A 245 -26.54 29.85 -28.84
N GLU A 246 -27.42 30.39 -27.99
CA GLU A 246 -28.72 30.92 -28.39
C GLU A 246 -28.61 32.01 -29.46
N THR A 247 -27.72 33.00 -29.26
CA THR A 247 -27.51 34.05 -30.27
C THR A 247 -26.88 33.49 -31.54
N ARG A 248 -25.98 32.51 -31.45
CA ARG A 248 -25.43 31.85 -32.66
C ARG A 248 -26.51 31.13 -33.44
N LEU A 249 -27.41 30.42 -32.75
CA LEU A 249 -28.50 29.70 -33.40
C LEU A 249 -29.49 30.66 -34.09
N ALA A 250 -29.84 31.76 -33.43
CA ALA A 250 -30.69 32.80 -34.02
C ALA A 250 -30.07 33.42 -35.28
N VAL A 251 -28.74 33.66 -35.26
CA VAL A 251 -27.99 34.16 -36.42
C VAL A 251 -28.02 33.16 -37.57
N ILE A 252 -27.83 31.86 -37.30
CA ILE A 252 -27.86 30.81 -38.33
C ILE A 252 -29.26 30.74 -38.96
N LYS A 253 -30.32 30.67 -38.15
CA LYS A 253 -31.71 30.60 -38.63
C LYS A 253 -32.05 31.80 -39.53
N HIS A 254 -31.69 33.00 -39.09
CA HIS A 254 -31.91 34.20 -39.90
C HIS A 254 -31.15 34.18 -41.23
N PHE A 255 -29.92 33.68 -41.24
CA PHE A 255 -29.14 33.56 -42.48
C PHE A 255 -29.79 32.57 -43.45
N GLU A 256 -30.32 31.45 -42.97
CA GLU A 256 -31.02 30.48 -43.83
C GLU A 256 -32.33 31.02 -44.40
N GLU A 257 -33.07 31.79 -43.61
CA GLU A 257 -34.32 32.42 -44.06
C GLU A 257 -34.07 33.54 -45.09
N SER A 258 -33.00 34.34 -44.89
CA SER A 258 -32.73 35.51 -45.72
C SER A 258 -31.78 35.25 -46.90
N GLY A 259 -30.93 34.22 -46.82
CA GLY A 259 -29.84 33.96 -47.77
C GLY A 259 -28.74 35.02 -47.76
N ASP A 260 -28.86 36.10 -46.97
CA ASP A 260 -27.97 37.26 -47.01
C ASP A 260 -27.13 37.37 -45.73
N MET A 261 -25.83 37.07 -45.90
CA MET A 261 -24.83 37.14 -44.83
C MET A 261 -24.52 38.58 -44.40
N ALA A 262 -24.63 39.55 -45.31
CA ALA A 262 -24.39 40.96 -45.00
C ALA A 262 -25.52 41.51 -44.12
N ALA A 263 -26.78 41.33 -44.55
CA ALA A 263 -27.96 41.72 -43.78
C ALA A 263 -28.00 41.00 -42.41
N THR A 264 -27.66 39.71 -42.36
CA THR A 264 -27.62 38.96 -41.11
C THR A 264 -26.59 39.53 -40.12
N VAL A 265 -25.36 39.81 -40.55
CA VAL A 265 -24.35 40.39 -39.64
C VAL A 265 -24.74 41.81 -39.20
N GLU A 266 -25.37 42.60 -40.08
CA GLU A 266 -25.85 43.94 -39.75
C GLU A 266 -26.93 43.89 -38.66
N ARG A 267 -27.89 42.98 -38.79
CA ARG A 267 -28.99 42.81 -37.83
C ARG A 267 -28.51 42.41 -36.44
N PHE A 268 -27.62 41.42 -36.34
CA PHE A 268 -27.21 40.84 -35.04
C PHE A 268 -25.97 41.52 -34.43
N PHE A 269 -25.18 42.22 -35.24
CA PHE A 269 -23.96 42.88 -34.78
C PHE A 269 -23.81 44.31 -35.36
N PRO A 270 -24.82 45.19 -35.18
CA PRO A 270 -24.84 46.51 -35.82
C PRO A 270 -23.68 47.40 -35.37
N ALA A 271 -23.28 47.28 -34.10
CA ALA A 271 -22.23 48.10 -33.48
C ALA A 271 -20.79 47.73 -33.91
N LEU A 272 -20.60 46.72 -34.77
CA LEU A 272 -19.27 46.36 -35.26
C LEU A 272 -18.80 47.34 -36.35
N SER A 273 -17.50 47.66 -36.36
CA SER A 273 -16.89 48.38 -37.47
C SER A 273 -16.97 47.57 -38.78
N VAL A 274 -16.86 48.24 -39.93
CA VAL A 274 -16.92 47.59 -41.26
C VAL A 274 -15.94 46.41 -41.36
N GLN A 275 -14.71 46.59 -40.88
CA GLN A 275 -13.68 45.54 -40.87
C GLN A 275 -14.04 44.39 -39.92
N ALA A 276 -14.60 44.69 -38.74
CA ALA A 276 -15.04 43.66 -37.79
C ALA A 276 -16.25 42.89 -38.31
N LYS A 277 -17.17 43.54 -39.03
CA LYS A 277 -18.28 42.89 -39.74
C LYS A 277 -17.77 41.89 -40.78
N ARG A 278 -16.73 42.26 -41.56
CA ARG A 278 -16.09 41.32 -42.51
C ARG A 278 -15.52 40.07 -41.82
N SER A 279 -14.84 40.24 -40.69
CA SER A 279 -14.35 39.11 -39.89
C SER A 279 -15.50 38.29 -39.28
N LYS A 280 -16.59 38.94 -38.85
CA LYS A 280 -17.75 38.27 -38.27
C LYS A 280 -18.44 37.36 -39.27
N LYS A 281 -18.57 37.74 -40.54
CA LYS A 281 -19.12 36.87 -41.61
C LYS A 281 -18.40 35.50 -41.66
N ARG A 282 -17.06 35.50 -41.58
CA ARG A 282 -16.26 34.25 -41.55
C ARG A 282 -16.55 33.41 -40.30
N VAL A 283 -16.76 34.05 -39.16
CA VAL A 283 -17.12 33.36 -37.91
C VAL A 283 -18.51 32.75 -38.01
N VAL A 284 -19.48 33.44 -38.64
CA VAL A 284 -20.83 32.91 -38.87
C VAL A 284 -20.79 31.67 -39.75
N TYR A 285 -19.99 31.65 -40.83
CA TYR A 285 -19.78 30.41 -41.60
C TYR A 285 -19.21 29.27 -40.75
N GLY A 286 -18.31 29.56 -39.81
CA GLY A 286 -17.85 28.58 -38.83
C GLY A 286 -18.98 28.05 -37.95
N TRP A 287 -19.91 28.92 -37.52
CA TRP A 287 -21.09 28.50 -36.76
C TRP A 287 -22.06 27.66 -37.58
N ILE A 288 -22.26 28.00 -38.86
CA ILE A 288 -23.09 27.20 -39.78
C ILE A 288 -22.52 25.78 -39.92
N LYS A 289 -21.19 25.65 -40.03
CA LYS A 289 -20.53 24.34 -40.05
C LYS A 289 -20.72 23.55 -38.75
N ASP A 290 -20.76 24.24 -37.61
CA ASP A 290 -20.95 23.66 -36.28
C ASP A 290 -22.43 23.60 -35.85
N ARG A 291 -23.40 23.70 -36.78
CA ARG A 291 -24.84 23.88 -36.47
C ARG A 291 -25.38 22.84 -35.51
N GLU A 292 -25.21 21.55 -35.80
CA GLU A 292 -25.75 20.45 -34.98
C GLU A 292 -25.31 20.56 -33.51
N LYS A 293 -24.05 20.95 -33.30
CA LYS A 293 -23.48 21.16 -31.97
C LYS A 293 -24.07 22.37 -31.26
N ILE A 294 -24.39 23.42 -32.00
CA ILE A 294 -25.03 24.63 -31.47
C ILE A 294 -26.49 24.35 -31.11
N GLU A 295 -27.21 23.59 -31.95
CA GLU A 295 -28.58 23.14 -31.68
C GLU A 295 -28.63 22.26 -30.44
N SER A 296 -27.77 21.24 -30.37
CA SER A 296 -27.66 20.38 -29.19
C SER A 296 -27.31 21.15 -27.92
N ALA A 297 -26.50 22.22 -28.03
CA ALA A 297 -26.22 23.11 -26.90
C ALA A 297 -27.44 23.93 -26.45
N CYS A 298 -28.40 24.17 -27.34
CA CYS A 298 -29.61 24.94 -27.05
C CYS A 298 -30.76 24.11 -26.48
N ASP A 299 -30.68 22.77 -26.50
CA ASP A 299 -31.69 21.86 -25.92
C ASP A 299 -31.92 22.07 -24.41
N SER A 300 -30.96 22.70 -23.72
CA SER A 300 -31.10 23.11 -22.32
C SER A 300 -30.90 24.62 -22.15
N VAL A 301 -31.78 25.24 -21.35
CA VAL A 301 -31.78 26.69 -21.05
C VAL A 301 -30.43 27.16 -20.48
N GLY A 302 -29.77 26.32 -19.68
CA GLY A 302 -28.49 26.66 -19.07
C GLY A 302 -27.33 26.67 -20.06
N THR A 303 -27.31 25.72 -21.00
CA THR A 303 -26.25 25.60 -22.01
C THR A 303 -26.47 26.56 -23.18
N ALA A 304 -27.72 26.90 -23.50
CA ALA A 304 -28.08 27.89 -24.52
C ALA A 304 -27.45 29.27 -24.25
N LYS A 305 -27.47 29.70 -22.98
CA LYS A 305 -26.87 30.96 -22.51
C LYS A 305 -25.34 30.88 -22.33
N SER A 306 -24.74 29.71 -22.50
CA SER A 306 -23.29 29.57 -22.41
C SER A 306 -22.58 30.08 -23.66
N HIS A 307 -21.37 30.58 -23.47
CA HIS A 307 -20.49 31.00 -24.57
C HIS A 307 -19.58 29.87 -25.08
N ARG A 308 -19.39 28.80 -24.29
CA ARG A 308 -18.51 27.67 -24.60
C ARG A 308 -19.05 26.39 -23.98
N LEU A 309 -18.98 25.29 -24.73
CA LEU A 309 -19.16 23.95 -24.17
C LEU A 309 -17.82 23.46 -23.61
N ARG A 310 -17.86 22.81 -22.46
CA ARG A 310 -16.72 22.03 -21.96
C ARG A 310 -16.75 20.65 -22.62
N LYS A 311 -15.59 20.02 -22.83
CA LYS A 311 -15.54 18.64 -23.29
C LYS A 311 -16.18 17.72 -22.24
N SER A 312 -16.91 16.70 -22.65
CA SER A 312 -17.34 15.61 -21.77
C SER A 312 -16.14 15.05 -21.01
N GLY A 313 -16.33 14.75 -19.73
CA GLY A 313 -15.25 14.33 -18.82
C GLY A 313 -14.52 15.47 -18.10
N VAL A 314 -14.74 16.74 -18.47
CA VAL A 314 -14.16 17.91 -17.77
C VAL A 314 -15.21 18.55 -16.84
N GLY A 315 -16.01 17.70 -16.18
CA GLY A 315 -17.09 18.09 -15.28
C GLY A 315 -16.62 18.10 -13.83
N LEU A 316 -16.83 19.21 -13.12
CA LEU A 316 -16.63 19.28 -11.67
C LEU A 316 -17.78 18.62 -10.88
N THR A 317 -18.70 17.89 -11.51
CA THR A 317 -20.00 17.49 -10.92
C THR A 317 -20.41 16.10 -11.37
N LEU A 318 -20.88 15.28 -10.43
CA LEU A 318 -21.45 13.95 -10.65
C LEU A 318 -22.84 14.02 -11.31
N SER A 319 -23.36 12.89 -11.78
CA SER A 319 -24.75 12.79 -12.25
C SER A 319 -25.74 13.07 -11.11
N ASN A 320 -26.98 13.47 -11.45
CA ASN A 320 -28.00 13.75 -10.44
C ASN A 320 -28.30 12.52 -9.56
N ASP A 321 -28.31 11.31 -10.13
CA ASP A 321 -28.60 10.10 -9.36
C ASP A 321 -27.45 9.73 -8.43
N ALA A 322 -26.19 9.93 -8.87
CA ALA A 322 -25.02 9.81 -8.00
C ALA A 322 -25.07 10.81 -6.84
N GLU A 323 -25.42 12.08 -7.12
CA GLU A 323 -25.58 13.08 -6.06
C GLU A 323 -26.71 12.72 -5.09
N LYS A 324 -27.82 12.11 -5.54
CA LYS A 324 -28.88 11.63 -4.65
C LYS A 324 -28.39 10.53 -3.70
N CYS A 325 -27.57 9.59 -4.17
CA CYS A 325 -26.98 8.57 -3.29
C CYS A 325 -26.18 9.21 -2.15
N ILE A 326 -25.37 10.23 -2.48
CA ILE A 326 -24.59 10.99 -1.50
C ILE A 326 -25.50 11.75 -0.52
N VAL A 327 -26.61 12.32 -0.99
CA VAL A 327 -27.60 13.00 -0.14
C VAL A 327 -28.27 12.02 0.83
N VAL A 328 -28.65 10.83 0.37
CA VAL A 328 -29.27 9.79 1.20
C VAL A 328 -28.32 9.34 2.30
N TRP A 329 -27.06 9.09 1.94
CA TRP A 329 -26.00 8.76 2.90
C TRP A 329 -25.81 9.88 3.93
N LEU A 330 -25.64 11.13 3.49
CA LEU A 330 -25.41 12.27 4.38
C LEU A 330 -26.56 12.44 5.39
N ARG A 331 -27.81 12.36 4.92
CA ARG A 331 -29.00 12.46 5.80
C ARG A 331 -29.08 11.30 6.78
N SER A 332 -28.67 10.11 6.37
CA SER A 332 -28.63 8.93 7.25
C SER A 332 -27.63 9.12 8.38
N MET A 333 -26.44 9.67 8.08
CA MET A 333 -25.44 10.02 9.10
C MET A 333 -25.92 11.12 10.04
N GLN A 334 -26.56 12.16 9.51
CA GLN A 334 -27.17 13.23 10.33
C GLN A 334 -28.28 12.69 11.24
N LYS A 335 -29.13 11.77 10.75
CA LYS A 335 -30.18 11.11 11.55
C LYS A 335 -29.61 10.29 12.70
N LEU A 336 -28.45 9.67 12.50
CA LEU A 336 -27.73 8.91 13.52
C LEU A 336 -26.93 9.81 14.48
N GLY A 337 -26.99 11.13 14.34
CA GLY A 337 -26.24 12.08 15.16
C GLY A 337 -24.73 12.08 14.88
N VAL A 338 -24.30 11.50 13.76
CA VAL A 338 -22.88 11.44 13.37
C VAL A 338 -22.51 12.74 12.64
N PRO A 339 -21.54 13.53 13.15
CA PRO A 339 -21.09 14.72 12.45
C PRO A 339 -20.34 14.33 11.17
N VAL A 340 -20.84 14.79 10.02
CA VAL A 340 -20.17 14.54 8.73
C VAL A 340 -19.28 15.72 8.37
N THR A 341 -17.98 15.50 8.39
CA THR A 341 -17.00 16.52 8.01
C THR A 341 -16.95 16.67 6.49
N GLY A 342 -16.42 17.81 6.04
CA GLY A 342 -16.24 18.04 4.61
C GLY A 342 -15.32 17.01 3.93
N THR A 343 -14.37 16.40 4.66
CA THR A 343 -13.51 15.35 4.12
C THR A 343 -14.28 14.05 3.94
N MET A 344 -15.09 13.65 4.91
CA MET A 344 -15.97 12.47 4.80
C MET A 344 -16.93 12.59 3.61
N LEU A 345 -17.51 13.77 3.39
CA LEU A 345 -18.37 14.01 2.23
C LEU A 345 -17.60 13.91 0.90
N SER A 346 -16.36 14.39 0.86
CA SER A 346 -15.51 14.30 -0.33
C SER A 346 -15.08 12.85 -0.60
N GLU A 347 -14.69 12.09 0.42
CA GLU A 347 -14.31 10.68 0.33
C GLU A 347 -15.49 9.83 -0.16
N HIS A 348 -16.66 9.97 0.46
CA HIS A 348 -17.84 9.23 0.04
C HIS A 348 -18.26 9.57 -1.40
N ALA A 349 -18.09 10.83 -1.82
CA ALA A 349 -18.36 11.21 -3.20
C ALA A 349 -17.38 10.59 -4.21
N LEU A 350 -16.11 10.39 -3.82
CA LEU A 350 -15.12 9.69 -4.63
C LEU A 350 -15.44 8.19 -4.72
N ASP A 351 -15.91 7.58 -3.64
CA ASP A 351 -16.36 6.18 -3.65
C ASP A 351 -17.54 5.98 -4.61
N VAL A 352 -18.56 6.84 -4.52
CA VAL A 352 -19.70 6.83 -5.46
C VAL A 352 -19.25 7.05 -6.90
N ALA A 353 -18.27 7.93 -7.13
CA ALA A 353 -17.70 8.14 -8.46
C ALA A 353 -17.00 6.87 -8.99
N LYS A 354 -16.22 6.19 -8.14
CA LYS A 354 -15.51 4.95 -8.45
C LYS A 354 -16.49 3.80 -8.77
N GLU A 355 -17.56 3.66 -8.01
CA GLU A 355 -18.62 2.66 -8.27
C GLU A 355 -19.30 2.87 -9.63
N LEU A 356 -19.38 4.13 -10.08
CA LEU A 356 -19.93 4.50 -11.38
C LEU A 356 -18.89 4.45 -12.52
N GLY A 357 -17.67 3.98 -12.25
CA GLY A 357 -16.59 3.90 -13.24
C GLY A 357 -16.03 5.26 -13.65
N ILE A 358 -16.21 6.30 -12.82
CA ILE A 358 -15.66 7.63 -13.07
C ILE A 358 -14.22 7.68 -12.54
N ASP A 359 -13.27 7.91 -13.44
CA ASP A 359 -11.86 8.00 -13.10
C ASP A 359 -11.56 9.19 -12.17
N SER A 360 -10.63 8.97 -11.24
CA SER A 360 -10.23 9.97 -10.22
C SER A 360 -9.63 11.27 -10.80
N ALA A 361 -9.09 11.22 -12.03
CA ALA A 361 -8.63 12.41 -12.75
C ALA A 361 -9.80 13.27 -13.28
N LEU A 362 -11.00 12.67 -13.42
CA LEU A 362 -12.20 13.34 -13.93
C LEU A 362 -13.06 13.94 -12.81
N PHE A 363 -13.06 13.33 -11.62
CA PHE A 363 -13.78 13.83 -10.45
C PHE A 363 -12.93 13.77 -9.18
N THR A 364 -12.61 14.94 -8.62
CA THR A 364 -11.70 15.08 -7.47
C THR A 364 -12.41 15.42 -6.15
N ALA A 365 -13.74 15.48 -6.15
CA ALA A 365 -14.56 15.90 -5.00
C ALA A 365 -14.05 17.18 -4.29
N SER A 366 -13.54 18.13 -5.08
CA SER A 366 -12.88 19.36 -4.61
C SER A 366 -13.75 20.20 -3.65
N VAL A 367 -13.11 21.08 -2.88
CA VAL A 367 -13.81 22.02 -1.96
C VAL A 367 -14.84 22.88 -2.70
N THR A 368 -14.56 23.29 -3.94
CA THR A 368 -15.49 24.07 -4.77
C THR A 368 -16.68 23.24 -5.25
N TRP A 369 -16.47 21.96 -5.59
CA TRP A 369 -17.58 21.03 -5.85
C TRP A 369 -18.43 20.86 -4.59
N ARG A 370 -17.82 20.57 -3.43
CA ARG A 370 -18.51 20.34 -2.17
C ARG A 370 -19.40 21.52 -1.77
N LYS A 371 -18.88 22.75 -1.83
CA LYS A 371 -19.66 23.97 -1.59
C LYS A 371 -20.85 24.08 -2.53
N SER A 372 -20.66 23.74 -3.81
CA SER A 372 -21.72 23.79 -4.82
C SER A 372 -22.76 22.69 -4.62
N PHE A 373 -22.34 21.47 -4.25
CA PHE A 373 -23.20 20.33 -3.93
C PHE A 373 -24.12 20.65 -2.74
N LEU A 374 -23.55 21.13 -1.63
CA LEU A 374 -24.32 21.50 -0.44
C LEU A 374 -25.36 22.59 -0.76
N LYS A 375 -24.96 23.60 -1.55
CA LYS A 375 -25.86 24.66 -2.00
C LYS A 375 -26.99 24.12 -2.89
N ARG A 376 -26.70 23.23 -3.85
CA ARG A 376 -27.71 22.64 -4.75
C ARG A 376 -28.76 21.84 -3.98
N HIS A 377 -28.33 21.08 -2.99
CA HIS A 377 -29.20 20.18 -2.22
C HIS A 377 -29.76 20.80 -0.93
N LYS A 378 -29.49 22.10 -0.70
CA LYS A 378 -29.90 22.84 0.51
C LYS A 378 -29.49 22.14 1.81
N LEU A 379 -28.28 21.59 1.80
CA LEU A 379 -27.70 20.88 2.93
C LEU A 379 -26.77 21.81 3.71
N ALA A 380 -26.84 21.75 5.04
CA ALA A 380 -25.84 22.30 5.93
C ALA A 380 -24.94 21.16 6.43
N MET A 381 -23.64 21.44 6.56
CA MET A 381 -22.69 20.57 7.27
C MET A 381 -22.45 21.11 8.66
#